data_AF-F8DZ07-F1
#
_entry.id   AF-F8DZ07-F1
#
_cell.length_a   1.000
_cell.length_b   1.000
_cell.length_c   1.000
_cell.angle_alpha   90.00
_cell.angle_beta   90.00
_cell.angle_gamma   90.00
#
_symmetry.space_group_name_H-M   'P 1'
#
loop_
_entity.id
_entity.type
_entity.pdbx_description
1 polymer ?
#
loop_
_entity_poly.entity_id
_entity_poly.type
_entity_poly.pdbx_seq_one_letter_code
_entity_poly.pdbx_strand_id
1 'polypeptide(L)'
;MDLVVTYTGNSEKLWFEHPIDGNIDQNNLAIALSTLAGTKFDEIVFDFPVDPLVAKGIEDWTKSEVIAEVAQPAGGPEEPPESESVVLNFSGGFDSLAAKCLLPESVSLVSLDFGGRFSREKKFFSQFDTLTVKTNLVETNLRSHSWSFMGIGPLLLRQAINSHYFAFGGILEATGFRRLDPKALGFTFPPFRLAGFQSVSPVQGITEFGTARILMSHCPDLVEKSLRSLASPGEEKFIRKTLITRVVAEMMGMTVDTPKLPRHPKVHYEFGRNFAVDITALYFLSLGLGGYADMLVTGIPAAVRNQAMTSDFRFMEKAHDKYYEGYPAGLRGCLDNGLQRSSMRWYDERDHRNLEALRDLLNPFYDFG
;
A
#
# COMPACT_ATOMS: atom_id res chain seq x y z
N MET A 1 -18.18 -10.29 -15.20
CA MET A 1 -19.02 -10.85 -14.13
C MET A 1 -19.83 -9.71 -13.54
N ASP A 2 -21.14 -9.84 -13.54
CA ASP A 2 -22.08 -8.86 -12.98
C ASP A 2 -22.78 -9.48 -11.77
N LEU A 3 -22.79 -8.75 -10.66
CA LEU A 3 -23.33 -9.15 -9.36
C LEU A 3 -24.33 -8.08 -8.88
N VAL A 4 -25.29 -8.52 -8.09
CA VAL A 4 -26.16 -7.62 -7.31
C VAL A 4 -25.88 -7.88 -5.85
N VAL A 5 -25.43 -6.85 -5.13
CA VAL A 5 -25.15 -6.93 -3.70
C VAL A 5 -26.25 -6.19 -2.95
N THR A 6 -26.90 -6.88 -2.02
CA THR A 6 -27.98 -6.33 -1.20
C THR A 6 -27.54 -6.27 0.26
N TYR A 7 -27.70 -5.12 0.92
CA TYR A 7 -27.36 -4.93 2.33
C TYR A 7 -28.13 -3.75 2.92
N THR A 8 -28.58 -3.85 4.18
CA THR A 8 -29.27 -2.77 4.92
C THR A 8 -30.42 -2.09 4.15
N GLY A 9 -31.17 -2.84 3.33
CA GLY A 9 -32.25 -2.31 2.50
C GLY A 9 -31.80 -1.61 1.20
N ASN A 10 -30.50 -1.56 0.94
CA ASN A 10 -29.90 -1.07 -0.31
C ASN A 10 -29.60 -2.24 -1.24
N SER A 11 -29.63 -1.97 -2.54
CA SER A 11 -29.18 -2.90 -3.57
C SER A 11 -28.28 -2.15 -4.55
N GLU A 12 -27.06 -2.62 -4.74
CA GLU A 12 -26.07 -2.01 -5.62
C GLU A 12 -25.62 -3.03 -6.66
N LYS A 13 -25.39 -2.55 -7.89
CA LYS A 13 -24.77 -3.37 -8.94
C LYS A 13 -23.26 -3.32 -8.76
N LEU A 14 -22.62 -4.49 -8.76
CA LEU A 14 -21.18 -4.64 -8.69
C LEU A 14 -20.74 -5.46 -9.91
N TRP A 15 -19.72 -5.01 -10.62
CA TRP A 15 -19.19 -5.77 -11.75
C TRP A 15 -17.68 -5.84 -11.75
N PHE A 16 -17.16 -6.91 -12.34
CA PHE A 16 -15.74 -7.14 -12.58
C PHE A 16 -15.51 -7.58 -14.03
N GLU A 17 -14.60 -6.92 -14.72
CA GLU A 17 -14.07 -7.35 -16.01
C GLU A 17 -12.69 -7.99 -15.77
N HIS A 18 -12.57 -9.27 -16.11
CA HIS A 18 -11.35 -10.04 -15.89
C HIS A 18 -10.41 -9.93 -17.10
N PRO A 19 -9.10 -9.84 -16.88
CA PRO A 19 -8.11 -9.78 -17.97
C PRO A 19 -7.82 -11.12 -18.63
N ILE A 20 -8.35 -12.22 -18.11
CA ILE A 20 -8.06 -13.59 -18.56
C ILE A 20 -9.40 -14.30 -18.79
N ASP A 21 -9.50 -15.02 -19.91
CA ASP A 21 -10.65 -15.87 -20.21
C ASP A 21 -10.65 -17.10 -19.29
N GLY A 22 -11.76 -17.34 -18.61
CA GLY A 22 -11.92 -18.47 -17.70
C GLY A 22 -13.02 -18.23 -16.67
N ASN A 23 -13.45 -19.30 -16.01
CA ASN A 23 -14.36 -19.18 -14.88
C ASN A 23 -13.58 -18.78 -13.64
N ILE A 24 -14.13 -17.83 -12.89
CA ILE A 24 -13.63 -17.49 -11.56
C ILE A 24 -14.08 -18.61 -10.63
N ASP A 25 -13.13 -19.13 -9.88
CA ASP A 25 -13.42 -20.08 -8.82
C ASP A 25 -14.32 -19.48 -7.75
N GLN A 26 -15.39 -20.18 -7.41
CA GLN A 26 -16.42 -19.70 -6.50
C GLN A 26 -15.89 -19.45 -5.09
N ASN A 27 -14.91 -20.24 -4.63
CA ASN A 27 -14.28 -20.03 -3.33
C ASN A 27 -13.44 -18.74 -3.35
N ASN A 28 -12.61 -18.54 -4.36
CA ASN A 28 -11.86 -17.30 -4.52
C ASN A 28 -12.77 -16.08 -4.68
N LEU A 29 -13.91 -16.24 -5.37
CA LEU A 29 -14.94 -15.21 -5.46
C LEU A 29 -15.54 -14.89 -4.08
N ALA A 30 -15.93 -15.89 -3.30
CA ALA A 30 -16.45 -15.70 -1.94
C ALA A 30 -15.44 -14.99 -1.03
N ILE A 31 -14.16 -15.42 -1.07
CA ILE A 31 -13.07 -14.79 -0.32
C ILE A 31 -12.90 -13.33 -0.77
N ALA A 32 -12.85 -13.07 -2.07
CA ALA A 32 -12.74 -11.73 -2.64
C ALA A 32 -13.91 -10.82 -2.20
N LEU A 33 -15.15 -11.29 -2.31
CA LEU A 33 -16.33 -10.52 -1.92
C LEU A 33 -16.43 -10.30 -0.41
N SER A 34 -15.95 -11.24 0.42
CA SER A 34 -15.90 -11.04 1.87
C SER A 34 -15.09 -9.79 2.25
N THR A 35 -14.07 -9.42 1.45
CA THR A 35 -13.28 -8.20 1.69
C THR A 35 -14.11 -6.91 1.57
N LEU A 36 -15.28 -6.96 0.93
CA LEU A 36 -16.24 -5.86 0.81
C LEU A 36 -17.20 -5.77 2.00
N ALA A 37 -17.37 -6.88 2.72
CA ALA A 37 -18.21 -6.95 3.92
C ALA A 37 -17.45 -6.45 5.16
N GLY A 38 -16.16 -6.80 5.29
CA GLY A 38 -15.40 -6.49 6.49
C GLY A 38 -16.02 -7.16 7.72
N THR A 39 -16.08 -6.45 8.85
CA THR A 39 -16.77 -6.89 10.07
C THR A 39 -18.09 -6.15 10.30
N LYS A 40 -18.71 -5.62 9.23
CA LYS A 40 -19.87 -4.72 9.32
C LYS A 40 -21.22 -5.43 9.41
N PHE A 41 -21.28 -6.71 9.07
CA PHE A 41 -22.52 -7.46 8.91
C PHE A 41 -22.52 -8.68 9.82
N ASP A 42 -23.69 -9.00 10.35
CA ASP A 42 -23.89 -10.20 11.17
C ASP A 42 -24.06 -11.45 10.28
N GLU A 43 -24.53 -11.28 9.04
CA GLU A 43 -24.77 -12.37 8.08
C GLU A 43 -24.22 -12.01 6.69
N ILE A 44 -23.63 -12.98 6.01
CA ILE A 44 -23.18 -12.91 4.62
C ILE A 44 -23.81 -14.06 3.85
N VAL A 45 -24.61 -13.75 2.82
CA VAL A 45 -25.29 -14.75 2.00
C VAL A 45 -24.66 -14.79 0.61
N PHE A 46 -24.25 -15.98 0.17
CA PHE A 46 -23.82 -16.24 -1.20
C PHE A 46 -24.89 -17.06 -1.93
N ASP A 47 -25.30 -16.61 -3.12
CA ASP A 47 -26.28 -17.28 -3.99
C ASP A 47 -25.62 -18.34 -4.90
N PHE A 48 -24.42 -18.80 -4.53
CA PHE A 48 -23.64 -19.81 -5.22
C PHE A 48 -22.94 -20.73 -4.20
N PRO A 49 -22.50 -21.93 -4.64
CA PRO A 49 -21.84 -22.86 -3.74
C PRO A 49 -20.50 -22.36 -3.19
N VAL A 50 -20.27 -22.57 -1.89
CA VAL A 50 -19.00 -22.26 -1.21
C VAL A 50 -18.54 -23.49 -0.42
N ASP A 51 -17.24 -23.77 -0.46
CA ASP A 51 -16.64 -24.84 0.34
C ASP A 51 -16.79 -24.55 1.85
N PRO A 52 -17.19 -25.51 2.68
CA PRO A 52 -17.38 -25.30 4.12
C PRO A 52 -16.15 -24.74 4.85
N LEU A 53 -14.93 -25.12 4.45
CA LEU A 53 -13.70 -24.60 5.06
C LEU A 53 -13.49 -23.12 4.69
N VAL A 54 -13.86 -22.73 3.47
CA VAL A 54 -13.79 -21.35 3.01
C VAL A 54 -14.85 -20.50 3.69
N ALA A 55 -16.09 -20.99 3.76
CA ALA A 55 -17.16 -20.34 4.52
C ALA A 55 -16.72 -20.13 5.97
N LYS A 56 -16.20 -21.17 6.62
CA LYS A 56 -15.72 -21.08 8.00
C LYS A 56 -14.58 -20.06 8.17
N GLY A 57 -13.63 -20.05 7.24
CA GLY A 57 -12.55 -19.07 7.23
C GLY A 57 -13.06 -17.64 7.09
N ILE A 58 -14.12 -17.41 6.29
CA ILE A 58 -14.80 -16.12 6.15
C ILE A 58 -15.45 -15.72 7.48
N GLU A 59 -16.27 -16.60 8.09
CA GLU A 59 -16.91 -16.35 9.38
C GLU A 59 -15.92 -15.94 10.47
N ASP A 60 -14.79 -16.66 10.54
CA ASP A 60 -13.80 -16.45 11.60
C ASP A 60 -13.18 -15.05 11.55
N TRP A 61 -13.07 -14.43 10.37
CA TRP A 61 -12.50 -13.08 10.24
C TRP A 61 -13.56 -11.99 10.18
N THR A 62 -14.67 -12.19 9.47
CA THR A 62 -15.76 -11.20 9.37
C THR A 62 -16.57 -11.11 10.65
N LYS A 63 -16.57 -12.19 11.45
CA LYS A 63 -17.48 -12.39 12.60
C LYS A 63 -18.95 -12.48 12.19
N SER A 64 -19.20 -12.74 10.91
CA SER A 64 -20.54 -12.96 10.36
C SER A 64 -20.84 -14.45 10.29
N GLU A 65 -22.11 -14.82 10.33
CA GLU A 65 -22.59 -16.12 9.85
C GLU A 65 -22.54 -16.15 8.31
N VAL A 66 -22.03 -17.24 7.72
CA VAL A 66 -21.96 -17.40 6.27
C VAL A 66 -22.99 -18.42 5.79
N ILE A 67 -23.91 -17.97 4.94
CA ILE A 67 -25.00 -18.79 4.38
C ILE A 67 -24.74 -18.97 2.89
N ALA A 68 -24.50 -20.20 2.45
CA ALA A 68 -24.27 -20.54 1.05
C ALA A 68 -24.76 -21.96 0.74
N GLU A 69 -24.98 -22.27 -0.54
CA GLU A 69 -25.09 -23.66 -0.96
C GLU A 69 -23.76 -24.38 -0.66
N VAL A 70 -23.81 -25.64 -0.20
CA VAL A 70 -22.59 -26.39 0.11
C VAL A 70 -21.97 -26.88 -1.20
N ALA A 71 -20.78 -26.40 -1.54
CA ALA A 71 -20.02 -26.95 -2.66
C ALA A 71 -19.57 -28.38 -2.33
N GLN A 72 -19.41 -29.24 -3.35
CA GLN A 72 -18.66 -30.47 -3.14
C GLN A 72 -17.21 -30.10 -2.78
N PRO A 73 -16.61 -30.76 -1.78
CA PRO A 73 -15.23 -30.47 -1.37
C PRO A 73 -14.28 -30.81 -2.52
N ALA A 74 -13.98 -29.82 -3.35
CA ALA A 74 -12.74 -29.78 -4.08
C ALA A 74 -11.71 -29.50 -2.99
N GLY A 75 -10.80 -30.46 -2.70
CA GLY A 75 -9.81 -30.33 -1.65
C GLY A 75 -9.27 -28.89 -1.57
N GLY A 76 -9.19 -28.34 -0.35
CA GLY A 76 -8.89 -26.93 -0.11
C GLY A 76 -7.73 -26.42 -0.97
N PRO A 77 -7.64 -25.09 -1.23
CA PRO A 77 -6.73 -24.53 -2.22
C PRO A 77 -5.36 -25.20 -2.12
N GLU A 78 -4.94 -25.91 -3.18
CA GLU A 78 -3.66 -26.61 -3.20
C GLU A 78 -2.59 -25.63 -2.72
N GLU A 79 -1.83 -26.03 -1.69
CA GLU A 79 -0.69 -25.23 -1.25
C GLU A 79 0.19 -25.03 -2.48
N PRO A 80 0.39 -23.78 -2.92
CA PRO A 80 1.23 -23.54 -4.08
C PRO A 80 2.61 -24.12 -3.77
N PRO A 81 3.31 -24.71 -4.76
CA PRO A 81 4.67 -25.16 -4.54
C PRO A 81 5.49 -24.01 -3.97
N GLU A 82 6.39 -24.29 -3.02
CA GLU A 82 7.35 -23.32 -2.49
C GLU A 82 8.05 -22.64 -3.67
N SER A 83 7.54 -21.47 -4.04
CA SER A 83 7.95 -20.72 -5.20
C SER A 83 8.20 -19.30 -4.75
N GLU A 84 9.30 -18.73 -5.22
CA GLU A 84 9.66 -17.34 -4.96
C GLU A 84 8.81 -16.37 -5.80
N SER A 85 7.68 -16.83 -6.35
CA SER A 85 6.77 -16.01 -7.14
C SER A 85 5.94 -15.12 -6.22
N VAL A 86 5.92 -13.85 -6.60
CA VAL A 86 5.24 -12.78 -5.87
C VAL A 86 4.21 -12.16 -6.78
N VAL A 87 3.02 -11.93 -6.26
CA VAL A 87 2.05 -11.01 -6.86
C VAL A 87 2.04 -9.69 -6.11
N LEU A 88 2.20 -8.60 -6.84
CA LEU A 88 2.15 -7.24 -6.31
C LEU A 88 0.83 -6.57 -6.69
N ASN A 89 0.08 -6.10 -5.69
CA ASN A 89 -1.03 -5.18 -5.93
C ASN A 89 -0.47 -3.82 -6.35
N PHE A 90 -0.52 -3.56 -7.65
CA PHE A 90 0.22 -2.50 -8.32
C PHE A 90 -0.71 -1.36 -8.73
N SER A 91 -0.37 -0.14 -8.30
CA SER A 91 -1.11 1.08 -8.68
C SER A 91 -0.35 1.94 -9.69
N GLY A 92 0.95 1.68 -9.88
CA GLY A 92 1.87 2.59 -10.56
C GLY A 92 2.19 3.88 -9.79
N GLY A 93 1.63 4.06 -8.57
CA GLY A 93 2.11 5.08 -7.66
C GLY A 93 3.53 4.79 -7.15
N PHE A 94 4.16 5.82 -6.57
CA PHE A 94 5.54 5.76 -6.08
C PHE A 94 5.82 4.51 -5.24
N ASP A 95 4.95 4.25 -4.29
CA ASP A 95 5.20 3.24 -3.26
C ASP A 95 5.08 1.81 -3.84
N SER A 96 4.10 1.57 -4.72
CA SER A 96 4.00 0.29 -5.45
C SER A 96 5.10 0.13 -6.51
N LEU A 97 5.58 1.22 -7.10
CA LEU A 97 6.69 1.16 -8.06
C LEU A 97 8.02 0.89 -7.35
N ALA A 98 8.24 1.48 -6.18
CA ALA A 98 9.39 1.18 -5.33
C ALA A 98 9.35 -0.27 -4.84
N ALA A 99 8.16 -0.77 -4.45
CA ALA A 99 7.97 -2.18 -4.13
C ALA A 99 8.39 -3.09 -5.29
N LYS A 100 7.95 -2.79 -6.52
CA LYS A 100 8.35 -3.53 -7.73
C LYS A 100 9.88 -3.57 -7.90
N CYS A 101 10.59 -2.46 -7.63
CA CYS A 101 12.05 -2.39 -7.74
C CYS A 101 12.81 -3.24 -6.70
N LEU A 102 12.15 -3.65 -5.62
CA LEU A 102 12.73 -4.47 -4.54
C LEU A 102 12.27 -5.94 -4.59
N LEU A 103 11.44 -6.29 -5.58
CA LEU A 103 10.93 -7.64 -5.82
C LEU A 103 11.65 -8.26 -7.03
N PRO A 104 11.61 -9.60 -7.19
CA PRO A 104 12.17 -10.27 -8.36
C PRO A 104 11.52 -9.80 -9.66
N GLU A 105 12.23 -9.93 -10.78
CA GLU A 105 11.71 -9.56 -12.11
C GLU A 105 10.47 -10.38 -12.51
N SER A 106 10.35 -11.60 -11.98
CA SER A 106 9.21 -12.51 -12.18
C SER A 106 7.94 -12.12 -11.44
N VAL A 107 7.93 -10.98 -10.73
CA VAL A 107 6.75 -10.48 -10.01
C VAL A 107 5.57 -10.30 -10.96
N SER A 108 4.44 -10.91 -10.63
CA SER A 108 3.17 -10.68 -11.33
C SER A 108 2.55 -9.39 -10.83
N LEU A 109 2.17 -8.49 -11.74
CA LEU A 109 1.54 -7.23 -11.37
C LEU A 109 0.02 -7.33 -11.56
N VAL A 110 -0.73 -7.01 -10.51
CA VAL A 110 -2.20 -6.93 -10.59
C VAL A 110 -2.66 -5.52 -10.26
N SER A 111 -3.44 -4.93 -11.14
CA SER A 111 -3.97 -3.56 -11.00
C SER A 111 -5.49 -3.57 -11.00
N LEU A 112 -6.09 -2.64 -10.25
CA LEU A 112 -7.53 -2.36 -10.30
C LEU A 112 -7.80 -1.13 -11.17
N ASP A 113 -8.66 -1.29 -12.18
CA ASP A 113 -9.16 -0.18 -13.00
C ASP A 113 -10.57 0.19 -12.57
N PHE A 114 -10.65 1.26 -11.79
CA PHE A 114 -11.91 1.80 -11.29
C PHE A 114 -12.63 2.73 -12.28
N GLY A 115 -12.02 3.07 -13.42
CA GLY A 115 -12.55 4.08 -14.33
C GLY A 115 -12.62 5.49 -13.73
N GLY A 116 -13.45 6.35 -14.34
CA GLY A 116 -13.75 7.70 -13.85
C GLY A 116 -12.51 8.55 -13.50
N ARG A 117 -12.50 9.12 -12.28
CA ARG A 117 -11.39 9.96 -11.78
C ARG A 117 -10.04 9.24 -11.67
N PHE A 118 -10.04 7.91 -11.66
CA PHE A 118 -8.85 7.05 -11.55
C PHE A 118 -8.29 6.62 -12.92
N SER A 119 -8.94 7.00 -14.02
CA SER A 119 -8.49 6.69 -15.39
C SER A 119 -7.07 7.18 -15.72
N ARG A 120 -6.54 8.16 -14.98
CA ARG A 120 -5.14 8.62 -15.12
C ARG A 120 -4.13 7.59 -14.63
N GLU A 121 -4.43 6.91 -13.52
CA GLU A 121 -3.57 5.85 -12.96
C GLU A 121 -3.46 4.70 -13.97
N LYS A 122 -4.58 4.32 -14.60
CA LYS A 122 -4.62 3.34 -15.68
C LYS A 122 -3.63 3.64 -16.79
N LYS A 123 -3.62 4.86 -17.34
CA LYS A 123 -2.70 5.24 -18.42
C LYS A 123 -1.23 5.05 -18.05
N PHE A 124 -0.90 5.13 -16.76
CA PHE A 124 0.45 4.91 -16.28
C PHE A 124 0.73 3.42 -16.06
N PHE A 125 -0.09 2.71 -15.28
CA PHE A 125 0.18 1.30 -15.01
C PHE A 125 0.04 0.40 -16.24
N SER A 126 -0.73 0.80 -17.27
CA SER A 126 -0.79 0.08 -18.55
C SER A 126 0.51 0.12 -19.37
N GLN A 127 1.53 0.86 -18.93
CA GLN A 127 2.88 0.81 -19.50
C GLN A 127 3.68 -0.41 -19.01
N PHE A 128 3.13 -1.14 -18.04
CA PHE A 128 3.70 -2.35 -17.45
C PHE A 128 2.86 -3.55 -17.88
N ASP A 129 3.44 -4.75 -17.82
CA ASP A 129 2.72 -6.00 -18.03
C ASP A 129 1.86 -6.33 -16.78
N THR A 130 0.68 -5.71 -16.73
CA THR A 130 -0.24 -5.80 -15.58
C THR A 130 -1.50 -6.56 -15.94
N LEU A 131 -1.86 -7.55 -15.12
CA LEU A 131 -3.19 -8.13 -15.10
C LEU A 131 -4.17 -7.12 -14.49
N THR A 132 -5.02 -6.54 -15.34
CA THR A 132 -5.93 -5.46 -14.91
C THR A 132 -7.35 -5.99 -14.72
N VAL A 133 -7.86 -5.92 -13.48
CA VAL A 133 -9.28 -6.19 -13.19
C VAL A 133 -10.02 -4.85 -13.19
N LYS A 134 -11.00 -4.69 -14.09
CA LYS A 134 -11.83 -3.47 -14.09
C LYS A 134 -13.05 -3.66 -13.20
N THR A 135 -13.48 -2.62 -12.50
CA THR A 135 -14.66 -2.70 -11.60
C THR A 135 -15.27 -1.33 -11.30
N ASN A 136 -16.57 -1.28 -11.00
CA ASN A 136 -17.23 -0.07 -10.48
C ASN A 136 -17.20 0.05 -8.95
N LEU A 137 -16.38 -0.74 -8.25
CA LEU A 137 -16.41 -0.79 -6.79
C LEU A 137 -16.33 0.60 -6.10
N VAL A 138 -15.60 1.55 -6.68
CA VAL A 138 -15.48 2.92 -6.13
C VAL A 138 -16.77 3.76 -6.24
N GLU A 139 -17.74 3.30 -7.02
CA GLU A 139 -19.06 3.90 -7.20
C GLU A 139 -20.10 3.31 -6.23
N THR A 140 -19.73 2.24 -5.51
CA THR A 140 -20.57 1.57 -4.50
C THR A 140 -20.22 2.04 -3.09
N ASN A 141 -21.12 1.89 -2.11
CA ASN A 141 -20.79 2.18 -0.70
C ASN A 141 -20.01 1.05 -0.02
N LEU A 142 -19.91 -0.13 -0.66
CA LEU A 142 -19.19 -1.31 -0.15
C LEU A 142 -17.72 -1.04 0.22
N ARG A 143 -17.06 -0.12 -0.50
CA ARG A 143 -15.66 0.26 -0.22
C ARG A 143 -15.43 0.82 1.18
N SER A 144 -16.48 1.31 1.84
CA SER A 144 -16.38 1.97 3.14
C SER A 144 -16.28 0.99 4.31
N HIS A 145 -16.54 -0.30 4.07
CA HIS A 145 -16.63 -1.31 5.12
C HIS A 145 -15.28 -1.88 5.55
N SER A 146 -14.35 -2.05 4.61
CA SER A 146 -13.00 -2.56 4.89
C SER A 146 -12.00 -2.09 3.86
N TRP A 147 -10.81 -1.67 4.27
CA TRP A 147 -9.73 -1.27 3.35
C TRP A 147 -9.23 -2.44 2.47
N SER A 148 -9.47 -3.68 2.89
CA SER A 148 -8.95 -4.89 2.23
C SER A 148 -9.46 -5.10 0.81
N PHE A 149 -10.55 -4.43 0.42
CA PHE A 149 -11.04 -4.46 -0.96
C PHE A 149 -9.96 -4.04 -1.97
N MET A 150 -8.97 -3.24 -1.55
CA MET A 150 -7.87 -2.82 -2.41
C MET A 150 -7.04 -3.99 -2.95
N GLY A 151 -7.07 -5.16 -2.30
CA GLY A 151 -6.43 -6.39 -2.77
C GLY A 151 -7.40 -7.40 -3.41
N ILE A 152 -8.60 -6.98 -3.81
CA ILE A 152 -9.59 -7.90 -4.39
C ILE A 152 -9.12 -8.50 -5.73
N GLY A 153 -8.33 -7.76 -6.52
CA GLY A 153 -7.82 -8.23 -7.81
C GLY A 153 -6.99 -9.51 -7.70
N PRO A 154 -5.91 -9.53 -6.87
CA PRO A 154 -5.13 -10.74 -6.62
C PRO A 154 -5.95 -11.94 -6.14
N LEU A 155 -6.98 -11.71 -5.30
CA LEU A 155 -7.89 -12.79 -4.84
C LEU A 155 -8.71 -13.35 -6.00
N LEU A 156 -9.29 -12.47 -6.81
CA LEU A 156 -10.07 -12.83 -8.01
C LEU A 156 -9.23 -13.57 -9.08
N LEU A 157 -7.92 -13.32 -9.12
CA LEU A 157 -7.00 -13.93 -10.08
C LEU A 157 -6.18 -15.07 -9.48
N ARG A 158 -6.49 -15.54 -8.28
CA ARG A 158 -5.66 -16.50 -7.54
C ARG A 158 -5.35 -17.79 -8.31
N GLN A 159 -6.29 -18.32 -9.11
CA GLN A 159 -6.04 -19.51 -9.93
C GLN A 159 -5.15 -19.24 -11.13
N ALA A 160 -5.26 -18.06 -11.73
CA ALA A 160 -4.42 -17.67 -12.85
C ALA A 160 -2.99 -17.30 -12.40
N ILE A 161 -2.87 -16.80 -11.17
CA ILE A 161 -1.62 -16.35 -10.57
C ILE A 161 -1.08 -17.46 -9.68
N ASN A 162 -0.11 -18.23 -10.19
CA ASN A 162 0.60 -19.24 -9.42
C ASN A 162 1.68 -18.59 -8.52
N SER A 163 1.25 -17.76 -7.57
CA SER A 163 2.11 -17.07 -6.60
C SER A 163 1.81 -17.48 -5.17
N HIS A 164 2.87 -17.77 -4.42
CA HIS A 164 2.79 -18.00 -2.98
C HIS A 164 2.76 -16.68 -2.20
N TYR A 165 3.54 -15.70 -2.64
CA TYR A 165 3.65 -14.43 -1.93
C TYR A 165 2.74 -13.35 -2.52
N PHE A 166 2.24 -12.50 -1.64
CA PHE A 166 1.43 -11.34 -1.98
C PHE A 166 2.00 -10.06 -1.36
N ALA A 167 2.14 -9.01 -2.15
CA ALA A 167 2.73 -7.74 -1.74
C ALA A 167 1.80 -6.54 -1.97
N PHE A 168 1.92 -5.55 -1.09
CA PHE A 168 1.42 -4.19 -1.28
C PHE A 168 2.57 -3.19 -1.21
N GLY A 169 2.36 -2.01 -1.81
CA GLY A 169 3.22 -0.83 -1.62
C GLY A 169 2.97 -0.09 -0.30
N GLY A 170 2.77 -0.81 0.80
CA GLY A 170 2.57 -0.21 2.13
C GLY A 170 3.90 0.24 2.72
N ILE A 171 4.07 1.54 2.95
CA ILE A 171 5.29 2.18 3.46
C ILE A 171 5.29 2.35 4.99
N LEU A 172 6.41 2.77 5.56
CA LEU A 172 6.57 2.91 7.00
C LEU A 172 5.55 3.87 7.62
N GLU A 173 5.17 4.95 6.93
CA GLU A 173 4.16 5.91 7.39
C GLU A 173 2.79 5.27 7.60
N ALA A 174 2.45 4.21 6.85
CA ALA A 174 1.18 3.49 7.01
C ALA A 174 1.10 2.77 8.36
N THR A 175 2.23 2.56 9.03
CA THR A 175 2.29 1.99 10.38
C THR A 175 2.10 3.04 11.48
N GLY A 176 2.04 4.33 11.12
CA GLY A 176 2.05 5.44 12.07
C GLY A 176 3.35 5.52 12.87
N PHE A 177 4.42 4.88 12.38
CA PHE A 177 5.65 4.62 13.12
C PHE A 177 5.37 4.05 14.51
N ARG A 178 4.36 3.17 14.65
CA ARG A 178 4.09 2.51 15.94
C ARG A 178 5.26 1.63 16.37
N ARG A 179 5.38 1.39 17.67
CA ARG A 179 6.34 0.39 18.16
C ARG A 179 5.96 -0.97 17.59
N LEU A 180 6.96 -1.66 17.03
CA LEU A 180 6.76 -2.95 16.39
C LEU A 180 6.28 -3.98 17.42
N ASP A 181 5.11 -4.55 17.18
CA ASP A 181 4.70 -5.79 17.82
C ASP A 181 5.32 -6.96 17.04
N PRO A 182 6.18 -7.80 17.65
CA PRO A 182 6.72 -8.97 16.99
C PRO A 182 5.65 -9.89 16.39
N LYS A 183 4.43 -9.91 16.97
CA LYS A 183 3.30 -10.70 16.44
C LYS A 183 2.71 -10.14 15.15
N ALA A 184 2.97 -8.87 14.84
CA ALA A 184 2.53 -8.23 13.60
C ALA A 184 3.51 -8.43 12.43
N LEU A 185 4.75 -8.86 12.71
CA LEU A 185 5.75 -9.15 11.67
C LEU A 185 5.31 -10.38 10.87
N GLY A 186 5.28 -10.25 9.54
CA GLY A 186 4.86 -11.34 8.65
C GLY A 186 3.37 -11.68 8.73
N PHE A 187 2.53 -10.81 9.31
CA PHE A 187 1.09 -11.01 9.36
C PHE A 187 0.48 -11.00 7.95
N THR A 188 -0.07 -12.13 7.53
CA THR A 188 -0.97 -12.19 6.36
C THR A 188 -2.41 -11.92 6.81
N PHE A 189 -3.03 -10.90 6.22
CA PHE A 189 -4.43 -10.54 6.50
C PHE A 189 -5.39 -11.69 6.07
N PRO A 190 -6.44 -12.01 6.86
CA PRO A 190 -7.09 -13.32 6.80
C PRO A 190 -7.64 -13.74 5.42
N PRO A 191 -8.32 -12.88 4.65
CA PRO A 191 -8.73 -13.22 3.28
C PRO A 191 -7.59 -13.67 2.37
N PHE A 192 -6.41 -13.03 2.44
CA PHE A 192 -5.26 -13.45 1.64
C PHE A 192 -4.70 -14.78 2.11
N ARG A 193 -4.66 -15.01 3.44
CA ARG A 193 -4.25 -16.30 4.00
C ARG A 193 -5.21 -17.42 3.59
N LEU A 194 -6.50 -17.15 3.60
CA LEU A 194 -7.55 -18.10 3.20
C LEU A 194 -7.44 -18.45 1.71
N ALA A 195 -7.00 -17.51 0.87
CA ALA A 195 -6.65 -17.76 -0.53
C ALA A 195 -5.27 -18.41 -0.71
N GLY A 196 -4.58 -18.79 0.38
CA GLY A 196 -3.28 -19.45 0.33
C GLY A 196 -2.09 -18.53 0.05
N PHE A 197 -2.23 -17.22 0.21
CA PHE A 197 -1.12 -16.28 0.10
C PHE A 197 -0.35 -16.12 1.42
N GLN A 198 0.92 -15.77 1.31
CA GLN A 198 1.74 -15.23 2.39
C GLN A 198 2.11 -13.77 2.09
N SER A 199 1.86 -12.86 3.03
CA SER A 199 2.19 -11.45 2.83
C SER A 199 3.70 -11.21 2.88
N VAL A 200 4.20 -10.45 1.90
CA VAL A 200 5.56 -9.90 1.87
C VAL A 200 5.50 -8.39 1.68
N SER A 201 6.30 -7.66 2.45
CA SER A 201 6.20 -6.20 2.55
C SER A 201 7.53 -5.52 2.19
N PRO A 202 7.88 -5.42 0.89
CA PRO A 202 9.21 -4.97 0.46
C PRO A 202 9.54 -3.53 0.87
N VAL A 203 8.54 -2.68 1.07
CA VAL A 203 8.71 -1.25 1.38
C VAL A 203 8.16 -0.83 2.74
N GLN A 204 7.70 -1.76 3.59
CA GLN A 204 7.07 -1.40 4.86
C GLN A 204 8.04 -0.80 5.89
N GLY A 205 9.34 -1.11 5.79
CA GLY A 205 10.37 -0.44 6.59
C GLY A 205 10.94 0.83 5.93
N ILE A 206 10.33 1.35 4.87
CA ILE A 206 10.88 2.45 4.06
C ILE A 206 9.88 3.60 4.03
N THR A 207 10.37 4.83 4.20
CA THR A 207 9.54 6.05 4.17
C THR A 207 9.25 6.52 2.74
N GLU A 208 8.44 7.56 2.57
CA GLU A 208 8.25 8.20 1.27
C GLU A 208 9.54 8.77 0.65
N PHE A 209 10.47 9.26 1.49
CA PHE A 209 11.78 9.72 1.00
C PHE A 209 12.61 8.54 0.50
N GLY A 210 12.56 7.42 1.22
CA GLY A 210 13.19 6.18 0.80
C GLY A 210 12.59 5.63 -0.50
N THR A 211 11.26 5.61 -0.65
CA THR A 211 10.64 5.14 -1.89
C THR A 211 10.99 6.04 -3.07
N ALA A 212 10.99 7.37 -2.88
CA ALA A 212 11.47 8.30 -3.91
C ALA A 212 12.94 8.02 -4.30
N ARG A 213 13.82 7.78 -3.34
CA ARG A 213 15.23 7.44 -3.59
C ARG A 213 15.39 6.16 -4.41
N ILE A 214 14.61 5.12 -4.08
CA ILE A 214 14.59 3.87 -4.85
C ILE A 214 14.19 4.14 -6.29
N LEU A 215 13.11 4.90 -6.52
CA LEU A 215 12.66 5.19 -7.88
C LEU A 215 13.70 5.96 -8.70
N MET A 216 14.37 6.94 -8.09
CA MET A 216 15.43 7.70 -8.75
C MET A 216 16.59 6.81 -9.19
N SER A 217 16.97 5.83 -8.36
CA SER A 217 18.09 4.93 -8.65
C SER A 217 17.74 3.81 -9.65
N HIS A 218 16.49 3.38 -9.68
CA HIS A 218 16.06 2.23 -10.47
C HIS A 218 15.36 2.59 -11.77
N CYS A 219 14.52 3.62 -11.75
CA CYS A 219 13.69 4.00 -12.89
C CYS A 219 13.44 5.52 -12.94
N PRO A 220 14.51 6.35 -13.07
CA PRO A 220 14.40 7.81 -13.06
C PRO A 220 13.43 8.33 -14.14
N ASP A 221 13.40 7.70 -15.32
CA ASP A 221 12.53 8.08 -16.44
C ASP A 221 11.02 7.90 -16.17
N LEU A 222 10.66 7.15 -15.12
CA LEU A 222 9.28 6.91 -14.73
C LEU A 222 8.78 7.87 -13.64
N VAL A 223 9.68 8.62 -13.01
CA VAL A 223 9.36 9.46 -11.84
C VAL A 223 8.36 10.56 -12.19
N GLU A 224 8.61 11.33 -13.25
CA GLU A 224 7.70 12.40 -13.68
C GLU A 224 6.32 11.84 -14.07
N LYS A 225 6.31 10.73 -14.82
CA LYS A 225 5.09 10.07 -15.27
C LYS A 225 4.26 9.55 -14.09
N SER A 226 4.92 8.95 -13.09
CA SER A 226 4.27 8.52 -11.85
C SER A 226 3.73 9.71 -11.06
N LEU A 227 4.49 10.82 -10.93
CA LEU A 227 3.99 12.04 -10.27
C LEU A 227 2.70 12.57 -10.90
N ARG A 228 2.61 12.54 -12.23
CA ARG A 228 1.43 12.99 -12.98
C ARG A 228 0.23 12.05 -12.85
N SER A 229 0.46 10.77 -12.53
CA SER A 229 -0.63 9.80 -12.37
C SER A 229 -1.22 9.79 -10.95
N LEU A 230 -0.48 10.23 -9.93
CA LEU A 230 -0.83 10.07 -8.51
C LEU A 230 -2.11 10.78 -8.03
N ALA A 231 -2.39 11.98 -8.54
CA ALA A 231 -3.46 12.85 -8.05
C ALA A 231 -3.72 14.01 -9.01
N SER A 232 -4.85 14.71 -8.85
CA SER A 232 -5.10 15.94 -9.61
C SER A 232 -4.12 17.05 -9.18
N PRO A 233 -3.71 17.94 -10.10
CA PRO A 233 -2.90 19.10 -9.74
C PRO A 233 -3.56 19.91 -8.60
N GLY A 234 -2.80 20.14 -7.53
CA GLY A 234 -3.26 20.92 -6.36
C GLY A 234 -3.79 20.09 -5.19
N GLU A 235 -3.93 18.78 -5.31
CA GLU A 235 -4.17 17.91 -4.15
C GLU A 235 -2.89 17.76 -3.30
N GLU A 236 -3.04 17.64 -1.98
CA GLU A 236 -1.92 17.55 -1.03
C GLU A 236 -0.91 16.45 -1.44
N LYS A 237 -1.40 15.24 -1.76
CA LYS A 237 -0.56 14.10 -2.16
C LYS A 237 0.35 14.43 -3.35
N PHE A 238 -0.15 15.19 -4.32
CA PHE A 238 0.64 15.63 -5.47
C PHE A 238 1.73 16.62 -5.07
N ILE A 239 1.41 17.59 -4.20
CA ILE A 239 2.36 18.58 -3.70
C ILE A 239 3.46 17.88 -2.89
N ARG A 240 3.08 17.05 -1.91
CA ARG A 240 4.00 16.31 -1.04
C ARG A 240 4.97 15.46 -1.84
N LYS A 241 4.48 14.57 -2.70
CA LYS A 241 5.35 13.69 -3.50
C LYS A 241 6.26 14.49 -4.45
N THR A 242 5.80 15.62 -5.00
CA THR A 242 6.63 16.50 -5.83
C THR A 242 7.76 17.16 -5.02
N LEU A 243 7.47 17.69 -3.82
CA LEU A 243 8.48 18.29 -2.95
C LEU A 243 9.52 17.25 -2.51
N ILE A 244 9.07 16.06 -2.09
CA ILE A 244 9.96 14.95 -1.72
C ILE A 244 10.87 14.58 -2.89
N THR A 245 10.31 14.45 -4.09
CA THR A 245 11.06 14.13 -5.31
C THR A 245 12.18 15.15 -5.58
N ARG A 246 11.89 16.44 -5.42
CA ARG A 246 12.88 17.51 -5.61
C ARG A 246 14.01 17.43 -4.58
N VAL A 247 13.66 17.27 -3.31
CA VAL A 247 14.65 17.17 -2.22
C VAL A 247 15.54 15.95 -2.40
N VAL A 248 14.95 14.79 -2.71
CA VAL A 248 15.71 13.56 -2.95
C VAL A 248 16.61 13.69 -4.19
N ALA A 249 16.12 14.30 -5.28
CA ALA A 249 16.93 14.54 -6.47
C ALA A 249 18.15 15.43 -6.15
N GLU A 250 17.95 16.51 -5.39
CA GLU A 250 19.03 17.40 -4.93
C GLU A 250 20.04 16.64 -4.05
N MET A 251 19.58 15.86 -3.07
CA MET A 251 20.43 15.03 -2.21
C MET A 251 21.27 14.02 -3.00
N MET A 252 20.74 13.54 -4.14
CA MET A 252 21.43 12.59 -5.02
C MET A 252 22.29 13.28 -6.10
N GLY A 253 22.27 14.60 -6.19
CA GLY A 253 22.95 15.34 -7.27
C GLY A 253 22.34 15.07 -8.66
N MET A 254 21.05 14.74 -8.72
CA MET A 254 20.31 14.42 -9.94
C MET A 254 19.41 15.56 -10.36
N THR A 255 19.23 15.72 -11.68
CA THR A 255 18.20 16.58 -12.25
C THR A 255 17.01 15.73 -12.64
N VAL A 256 15.82 16.07 -12.14
CA VAL A 256 14.57 15.39 -12.47
C VAL A 256 13.53 16.42 -12.86
N ASP A 257 12.87 16.16 -13.98
CA ASP A 257 11.69 16.93 -14.36
C ASP A 257 10.56 16.64 -13.38
N THR A 258 10.14 17.69 -12.69
CA THR A 258 9.00 17.64 -11.79
C THR A 258 7.89 18.55 -12.29
N PRO A 259 6.62 18.17 -12.14
CA PRO A 259 5.51 19.05 -12.45
C PRO A 259 5.64 20.39 -11.72
N LYS A 260 5.13 21.45 -12.35
CA LYS A 260 5.08 22.78 -11.70
C LYS A 260 4.09 22.74 -10.55
N LEU A 261 4.52 23.21 -9.39
CA LEU A 261 3.66 23.40 -8.23
C LEU A 261 2.85 24.70 -8.37
N PRO A 262 1.61 24.75 -7.85
CA PRO A 262 0.87 25.99 -7.76
C PRO A 262 1.64 27.00 -6.88
N ARG A 263 1.56 28.30 -7.22
CA ARG A 263 2.24 29.37 -6.45
C ARG A 263 1.77 29.45 -5.00
N HIS A 264 0.49 29.19 -4.77
CA HIS A 264 -0.14 29.16 -3.44
C HIS A 264 -0.92 27.85 -3.32
N PRO A 265 -0.27 26.74 -2.93
CA PRO A 265 -0.99 25.51 -2.68
C PRO A 265 -2.02 25.72 -1.57
N LYS A 266 -3.21 25.14 -1.72
CA LYS A 266 -4.15 25.07 -0.62
C LYS A 266 -3.60 24.06 0.39
N VAL A 267 -3.31 24.53 1.61
CA VAL A 267 -2.93 23.63 2.69
C VAL A 267 -4.18 22.95 3.23
N HIS A 268 -4.19 21.62 3.23
CA HIS A 268 -5.38 20.83 3.54
C HIS A 268 -5.47 20.42 5.02
N TYR A 269 -4.34 20.37 5.71
CA TYR A 269 -4.25 19.82 7.07
C TYR A 269 -3.65 20.84 8.04
N GLU A 270 -4.19 20.81 9.25
CA GLU A 270 -3.56 21.38 10.44
C GLU A 270 -2.69 20.30 11.09
N PHE A 271 -1.60 20.71 11.74
CA PHE A 271 -0.71 19.81 12.46
C PHE A 271 -1.47 18.98 13.50
N GLY A 272 -1.11 17.71 13.63
CA GLY A 272 -1.76 16.69 14.44
C GLY A 272 -2.90 15.94 13.72
N ARG A 273 -3.27 16.33 12.50
CA ARG A 273 -4.40 15.69 11.78
C ARG A 273 -4.00 14.61 10.78
N ASN A 274 -2.78 14.65 10.25
CA ASN A 274 -2.33 13.65 9.28
C ASN A 274 -0.85 13.31 9.50
N PHE A 275 -0.61 12.12 10.05
CA PHE A 275 0.72 11.68 10.45
C PHE A 275 1.76 11.75 9.34
N ALA A 276 1.43 11.27 8.14
CA ALA A 276 2.37 11.22 7.01
C ALA A 276 2.73 12.64 6.51
N VAL A 277 1.79 13.57 6.58
CA VAL A 277 2.03 14.98 6.20
C VAL A 277 2.90 15.67 7.26
N ASP A 278 2.60 15.44 8.53
CA ASP A 278 3.32 16.04 9.65
C ASP A 278 4.78 15.58 9.68
N ILE A 279 5.04 14.28 9.63
CA ILE A 279 6.42 13.76 9.62
C ILE A 279 7.22 14.24 8.41
N THR A 280 6.58 14.39 7.25
CA THR A 280 7.22 14.98 6.07
C THR A 280 7.58 16.45 6.30
N ALA A 281 6.66 17.23 6.86
CA ALA A 281 6.90 18.63 7.19
C ALA A 281 8.00 18.80 8.24
N LEU A 282 8.02 17.97 9.28
CA LEU A 282 9.10 17.95 10.28
C LEU A 282 10.43 17.58 9.65
N TYR A 283 10.46 16.66 8.68
CA TYR A 283 11.69 16.34 7.98
C TYR A 283 12.20 17.53 7.16
N PHE A 284 11.33 18.21 6.41
CA PHE A 284 11.70 19.44 5.71
C PHE A 284 12.22 20.53 6.65
N LEU A 285 11.64 20.70 7.84
CA LEU A 285 12.15 21.64 8.84
C LEU A 285 13.58 21.30 9.29
N SER A 286 13.87 20.02 9.52
CA SER A 286 15.22 19.57 9.90
C SER A 286 16.28 19.82 8.82
N LEU A 287 15.85 19.92 7.55
CA LEU A 287 16.71 20.25 6.41
C LEU A 287 16.82 21.76 6.16
N GLY A 288 16.19 22.60 6.99
CA GLY A 288 16.11 24.05 6.80
C GLY A 288 15.12 24.47 5.71
N LEU A 289 14.28 23.57 5.21
CA LEU A 289 13.31 23.79 4.14
C LEU A 289 11.94 24.20 4.70
N GLY A 290 11.91 25.19 5.60
CA GLY A 290 10.68 25.62 6.28
C GLY A 290 9.56 26.03 5.32
N GLY A 291 9.89 26.64 4.18
CA GLY A 291 8.89 26.97 3.16
C GLY A 291 8.20 25.73 2.56
N TYR A 292 8.88 24.58 2.50
CA TYR A 292 8.26 23.33 2.01
C TYR A 292 7.33 22.75 3.07
N ALA A 293 7.72 22.81 4.35
CA ALA A 293 6.86 22.42 5.46
C ALA A 293 5.56 23.25 5.49
N ASP A 294 5.66 24.56 5.30
CA ASP A 294 4.53 25.49 5.30
C ASP A 294 3.58 25.29 4.10
N MET A 295 4.05 24.65 3.02
CA MET A 295 3.19 24.25 1.89
C MET A 295 2.36 22.98 2.17
N LEU A 296 2.71 22.21 3.21
CA LEU A 296 2.07 20.93 3.52
C LEU A 296 1.10 21.00 4.69
N VAL A 297 1.45 21.73 5.74
CA VAL A 297 0.69 21.74 7.00
C VAL A 297 0.69 23.13 7.65
N THR A 298 -0.45 23.51 8.23
CA THR A 298 -0.57 24.72 9.04
C THR A 298 -0.51 24.42 10.53
N GLY A 299 -0.23 25.43 11.35
CA GLY A 299 -0.40 25.32 12.80
C GLY A 299 0.65 24.49 13.54
N ILE A 300 1.83 24.22 12.95
CA ILE A 300 2.92 23.55 13.66
C ILE A 300 3.29 24.36 14.92
N PRO A 301 3.16 23.80 16.15
CA PRO A 301 3.49 24.51 17.37
C PRO A 301 4.94 25.00 17.37
N ALA A 302 5.18 26.21 17.89
CA ALA A 302 6.52 26.82 17.87
C ALA A 302 7.59 25.94 18.52
N ALA A 303 7.26 25.29 19.64
CA ALA A 303 8.16 24.35 20.31
C ALA A 303 8.53 23.16 19.42
N VAL A 304 7.53 22.56 18.75
CA VAL A 304 7.73 21.44 17.81
C VAL A 304 8.58 21.87 16.63
N ARG A 305 8.28 23.04 16.04
CA ARG A 305 9.06 23.60 14.92
C ARG A 305 10.52 23.81 15.30
N ASN A 306 10.80 24.45 16.44
CA ASN A 306 12.16 24.72 16.91
C ASN A 306 12.94 23.44 17.17
N GLN A 307 12.29 22.43 17.76
CA GLN A 307 12.92 21.14 18.00
C GLN A 307 13.21 20.40 16.68
N ALA A 308 12.26 20.37 15.75
CA ALA A 308 12.45 19.72 14.45
C ALA A 308 13.61 20.32 13.65
N MET A 309 13.78 21.65 13.67
CA MET A 309 14.89 22.35 13.00
C MET A 309 16.28 22.00 13.53
N THR A 310 16.39 21.43 14.73
CA THR A 310 17.66 21.02 15.36
C THR A 310 17.81 19.50 15.48
N SER A 311 16.77 18.75 15.09
CA SER A 311 16.75 17.30 15.17
C SER A 311 17.39 16.65 13.95
N ASP A 312 17.86 15.42 14.11
CA ASP A 312 18.40 14.61 13.01
C ASP A 312 17.39 13.54 12.61
N PHE A 313 16.71 13.77 11.49
CA PHE A 313 15.71 12.86 10.93
C PHE A 313 16.22 12.08 9.73
N ARG A 314 17.55 11.93 9.54
CA ARG A 314 18.12 11.19 8.41
C ARG A 314 17.75 9.69 8.36
N PHE A 315 17.19 9.14 9.43
CA PHE A 315 16.58 7.81 9.39
C PHE A 315 15.45 7.73 8.35
N MET A 316 14.84 8.86 7.98
CA MET A 316 13.85 8.95 6.90
C MET A 316 14.42 8.50 5.54
N GLU A 317 15.73 8.54 5.33
CA GLU A 317 16.37 8.11 4.07
C GLU A 317 16.83 6.65 4.07
N LYS A 318 16.60 5.92 5.17
CA LYS A 318 17.14 4.58 5.44
C LYS A 318 16.01 3.54 5.51
N ALA A 319 16.39 2.27 5.47
CA ALA A 319 15.48 1.15 5.66
C ALA A 319 15.50 0.68 7.13
N HIS A 320 14.33 0.58 7.75
CA HIS A 320 14.18 0.08 9.10
C HIS A 320 14.31 -1.45 9.13
N ASP A 321 15.44 -1.91 9.65
CA ASP A 321 15.87 -3.31 9.77
C ASP A 321 14.82 -4.27 10.36
N LYS A 322 14.18 -3.91 11.48
CA LYS A 322 13.23 -4.76 12.20
C LYS A 322 11.99 -5.16 11.38
N TYR A 323 11.59 -4.37 10.39
CA TYR A 323 10.47 -4.73 9.49
C TYR A 323 10.84 -5.88 8.53
N TYR A 324 12.11 -6.25 8.47
CA TYR A 324 12.64 -7.28 7.56
C TYR A 324 13.25 -8.49 8.28
N GLU A 325 13.08 -8.61 9.61
CA GLU A 325 13.53 -9.78 10.37
C GLU A 325 12.85 -11.07 9.91
N GLY A 326 11.55 -10.99 9.56
CA GLY A 326 10.75 -12.11 9.03
C GLY A 326 10.63 -12.14 7.50
N TYR A 327 11.48 -11.40 6.78
CA TYR A 327 11.38 -11.34 5.32
C TYR A 327 11.79 -12.68 4.69
N PRO A 328 11.05 -13.21 3.68
CA PRO A 328 11.35 -14.52 3.11
C PRO A 328 12.79 -14.63 2.57
N ALA A 329 13.49 -15.71 2.93
CA ALA A 329 14.89 -15.91 2.57
C ALA A 329 15.12 -15.88 1.04
N GLY A 330 14.24 -16.52 0.26
CA GLY A 330 14.30 -16.53 -1.20
C GLY A 330 14.16 -15.14 -1.83
N LEU A 331 13.44 -14.23 -1.18
CA LEU A 331 13.24 -12.85 -1.67
C LEU A 331 14.28 -11.87 -1.12
N ARG A 332 15.09 -12.28 -0.13
CA ARG A 332 16.02 -11.38 0.58
C ARG A 332 17.10 -10.81 -0.34
N GLY A 333 17.61 -11.61 -1.27
CA GLY A 333 18.62 -11.15 -2.23
C GLY A 333 18.13 -10.00 -3.12
N CYS A 334 16.88 -10.05 -3.60
CA CYS A 334 16.28 -8.97 -4.38
C CYS A 334 16.14 -7.68 -3.56
N LEU A 335 15.69 -7.81 -2.31
CA LEU A 335 15.56 -6.69 -1.39
C LEU A 335 16.92 -6.01 -1.14
N ASP A 336 17.91 -6.79 -0.71
CA ASP A 336 19.23 -6.25 -0.34
C ASP A 336 19.93 -5.61 -1.54
N ASN A 337 19.89 -6.25 -2.71
CA ASN A 337 20.44 -5.69 -3.96
C ASN A 337 19.71 -4.40 -4.37
N GLY A 338 18.39 -4.37 -4.24
CA GLY A 338 17.56 -3.20 -4.55
C GLY A 338 17.87 -2.00 -3.66
N LEU A 339 18.05 -2.24 -2.36
CA LEU A 339 18.46 -1.23 -1.38
C LEU A 339 19.89 -0.74 -1.65
N GLN A 340 20.83 -1.65 -1.91
CA GLN A 340 22.21 -1.33 -2.22
C GLN A 340 22.32 -0.46 -3.49
N ARG A 341 21.61 -0.81 -4.56
CA ARG A 341 21.55 -0.02 -5.80
C ARG A 341 20.99 1.38 -5.56
N SER A 342 20.12 1.53 -4.57
CA SER A 342 19.57 2.82 -4.15
C SER A 342 20.48 3.58 -3.17
N SER A 343 21.67 3.04 -2.87
CA SER A 343 22.55 3.54 -1.81
C SER A 343 21.82 3.76 -0.48
N MET A 344 20.83 2.91 -0.20
CA MET A 344 20.03 2.96 1.02
C MET A 344 20.68 2.06 2.05
N ARG A 345 20.84 2.58 3.27
CA ARG A 345 21.42 1.85 4.40
C ARG A 345 20.33 1.37 5.33
N TRP A 346 20.64 0.33 6.09
CA TRP A 346 19.85 -0.08 7.25
C TRP A 346 19.97 0.96 8.37
N TYR A 347 18.98 0.97 9.26
CA TYR A 347 19.05 1.75 10.50
C TYR A 347 20.23 1.31 11.35
N ASP A 348 20.87 2.28 11.99
CA ASP A 348 21.82 2.09 13.07
C ASP A 348 21.20 2.49 14.42
N GLU A 349 21.93 2.33 15.51
CA GLU A 349 21.45 2.69 16.85
C GLU A 349 21.06 4.17 16.99
N ARG A 350 21.73 5.07 16.26
CA ARG A 350 21.42 6.50 16.29
C ARG A 350 20.08 6.74 15.59
N ASP A 351 19.81 6.06 14.47
CA ASP A 351 18.53 6.14 13.78
C ASP A 351 17.37 5.70 14.69
N HIS A 352 17.53 4.59 15.42
CA HIS A 352 16.52 4.14 16.38
C HIS A 352 16.29 5.16 17.51
N ARG A 353 17.35 5.75 18.06
CA ARG A 353 17.21 6.80 19.09
C ARG A 353 16.51 8.05 18.55
N ASN A 354 16.83 8.45 17.32
CA ASN A 354 16.20 9.59 16.67
C ASN A 354 14.71 9.34 16.37
N LEU A 355 14.35 8.10 16.00
CA LEU A 355 12.95 7.70 15.82
C LEU A 355 12.18 7.74 17.14
N GLU A 356 12.74 7.27 18.26
CA GLU A 356 12.11 7.41 19.57
C GLU A 356 11.95 8.89 19.96
N ALA A 357 12.97 9.72 19.73
CA ALA A 357 12.87 11.16 19.99
C ALA A 357 11.78 11.84 19.14
N LEU A 358 11.58 11.41 17.89
CA LEU A 358 10.46 11.85 17.06
C LEU A 358 9.11 11.41 17.67
N ARG A 359 9.01 10.16 18.13
CA ARG A 359 7.80 9.64 18.79
C ARG A 359 7.46 10.47 20.03
N ASP A 360 8.45 10.75 20.88
CA ASP A 360 8.27 11.58 22.08
C ASP A 360 7.79 13.00 21.74
N LEU A 361 8.36 13.60 20.69
CA LEU A 361 7.94 14.91 20.18
C LEU A 361 6.48 14.92 19.69
N LEU A 362 6.05 13.83 19.06
CA LEU A 362 4.74 13.70 18.44
C LEU A 362 3.67 13.06 19.35
N ASN A 363 4.05 12.52 20.49
CA ASN A 363 3.17 11.83 21.44
C ASN A 363 1.94 12.65 21.88
N PRO A 364 2.01 14.00 21.99
CA PRO A 364 0.82 14.80 22.27
C PRO A 364 -0.25 14.78 21.17
N PHE A 365 0.10 14.34 19.96
CA PHE A 365 -0.75 14.39 18.76
C PHE A 365 -1.11 13.01 18.21
N TYR A 366 -0.24 12.02 18.43
CA TYR A 366 -0.36 10.67 17.85
C TYR A 366 -0.10 9.59 18.89
N ASP A 367 -0.82 8.48 18.75
CA ASP A 367 -0.61 7.28 19.55
C ASP A 367 0.33 6.30 18.82
N PHE A 368 1.46 6.02 19.47
CA PHE A 368 2.52 5.16 18.95
C PHE A 368 2.48 3.73 19.51
N GLY A 369 1.60 3.42 20.47
CA GLY A 369 1.64 2.18 21.22
C GLY A 369 2.78 2.15 22.23
#